data_AF-A0A078A0I4-F1
#
_entry.id   AF-A0A078A0I4-F1
#
_cell.length_a   1.000
_cell.length_b   1.000
_cell.length_c   1.000
_cell.angle_alpha   90.00
_cell.angle_beta   90.00
_cell.angle_gamma   90.00
#
_symmetry.space_group_name_H-M   'P 1'
#
loop_
_entity.id
_entity.type
_entity.pdbx_description
1 polymer ?
#
loop_
_entity_poly.entity_id
_entity_poly.type
_entity_poly.pdbx_seq_one_letter_code
_entity_poly.pdbx_strand_id
1 'polypeptide(L)'
;MGCTQQRPMSFNVDHEYRNAKLPVPESTEYENDFEKEAYMMINLIRHDPKKFVTSVREMKSNKLYKGKNWQKLIDEMGNITSPLPNLALDQEACKACRQNNSDQLKDETKEPPQGGNLEKYKIILGEQSKVPAAEEHTYSAWTGTAHELILLNLLQEFEKAGKPALLDPQTTKVGLAFAAHKKTQNIFQLLYVKSSSNAIE
;
A
#
# COMPACT_ATOMS: atom_id res chain seq x y z
N MET A 1 -11.34 -5.29 40.15
CA MET A 1 -10.07 -5.13 39.42
C MET A 1 -10.37 -5.23 37.94
N GLY A 2 -10.70 -4.11 37.30
CA GLY A 2 -10.94 -4.04 35.85
C GLY A 2 -9.74 -3.40 35.20
N CYS A 3 -8.88 -4.19 34.57
CA CYS A 3 -7.84 -3.66 33.70
C CYS A 3 -8.53 -3.12 32.44
N THR A 4 -8.70 -1.80 32.38
CA THR A 4 -8.97 -1.09 31.14
C THR A 4 -7.78 -1.33 30.24
N GLN A 5 -7.90 -2.23 29.27
CA GLN A 5 -6.96 -2.33 28.16
C GLN A 5 -7.06 -1.02 27.39
N GLN A 6 -6.22 -0.04 27.74
CA GLN A 6 -5.96 1.09 26.86
C GLN A 6 -5.41 0.48 25.58
N ARG A 7 -6.20 0.55 24.49
CA ARG A 7 -5.64 0.29 23.17
C ARG A 7 -4.43 1.22 23.04
N PRO A 8 -3.25 0.72 22.64
CA PRO A 8 -2.10 1.59 22.42
C PRO A 8 -2.51 2.73 21.50
N MET A 9 -2.02 3.95 21.77
CA MET A 9 -2.33 5.12 20.95
C MET A 9 -2.09 4.76 19.48
N SER A 10 -3.16 4.80 18.68
CA SER A 10 -3.08 4.54 17.25
C SER A 10 -2.12 5.55 16.63
N PHE A 11 -1.12 5.06 15.91
CA PHE A 11 -0.19 5.90 15.16
C PHE A 11 -0.97 6.90 14.30
N ASN A 12 -0.73 8.19 14.50
CA ASN A 12 -1.45 9.25 13.80
C ASN A 12 -0.72 9.61 12.50
N VAL A 13 -1.14 8.99 11.40
CA VAL A 13 -0.53 9.18 10.08
C VAL A 13 -0.56 10.64 9.64
N ASP A 14 -1.68 11.36 9.82
CA ASP A 14 -1.82 12.75 9.40
C ASP A 14 -0.84 13.68 10.13
N HIS A 15 -0.70 13.51 11.45
CA HIS A 15 0.25 14.29 12.25
C HIS A 15 1.69 14.08 11.79
N GLU A 16 2.10 12.82 11.61
CA GLU A 16 3.46 12.48 11.19
C GLU A 16 3.76 12.95 9.77
N TYR A 17 2.78 12.88 8.87
CA TYR A 17 2.90 13.33 7.48
C TYR A 17 3.11 14.84 7.39
N ARG A 18 2.34 15.61 8.17
CA ARG A 18 2.50 17.07 8.26
C ARG A 18 3.83 17.46 8.89
N ASN A 19 4.27 16.74 9.92
CA ASN A 19 5.58 16.98 10.54
C ASN A 19 6.74 16.73 9.56
N ALA A 20 6.59 15.73 8.68
CA ALA A 20 7.54 15.45 7.60
C ALA A 20 7.48 16.46 6.44
N LYS A 21 6.53 17.41 6.47
CA LYS A 21 6.32 18.44 5.44
C LYS A 21 6.11 17.85 4.03
N LEU A 22 5.46 16.71 3.95
CA LEU A 22 5.17 16.03 2.69
C LEU A 22 3.93 16.63 2.01
N PRO A 23 3.83 16.58 0.66
CA PRO A 23 2.67 17.11 -0.07
C PRO A 23 1.40 16.35 0.26
N VAL A 24 0.40 17.05 0.81
CA VAL A 24 -0.88 16.44 1.18
C VAL A 24 -1.70 16.19 -0.09
N PRO A 25 -2.27 14.99 -0.30
CA PRO A 25 -3.13 14.73 -1.45
C PRO A 25 -4.40 15.58 -1.39
N GLU A 26 -4.85 16.06 -2.55
CA GLU A 26 -6.10 16.80 -2.66
C GLU A 26 -7.30 15.88 -2.42
N SER A 27 -8.40 16.42 -1.91
CA SER A 27 -9.61 15.64 -1.60
C SER A 27 -10.26 15.00 -2.82
N THR A 28 -9.87 15.40 -4.03
CA THR A 28 -10.33 14.83 -5.30
C THR A 28 -9.52 13.62 -5.75
N GLU A 29 -8.38 13.32 -5.10
CA GLU A 29 -7.48 12.25 -5.53
C GLU A 29 -7.79 10.88 -4.89
N TYR A 30 -8.59 10.84 -3.82
CA TYR A 30 -8.98 9.63 -3.08
C TYR A 30 -10.50 9.61 -2.80
N GLU A 31 -11.07 8.42 -2.60
CA GLU A 31 -12.52 8.28 -2.36
C GLU A 31 -12.88 8.27 -0.87
N ASN A 32 -11.95 7.90 0.00
CA ASN A 32 -12.18 7.76 1.43
C ASN A 32 -10.91 7.97 2.26
N ASP A 33 -11.09 8.17 3.57
CA ASP A 33 -9.98 8.43 4.50
C ASP A 33 -8.99 7.25 4.59
N PHE A 34 -9.44 6.01 4.37
CA PHE A 34 -8.56 4.84 4.38
C PHE A 34 -7.54 4.90 3.24
N GLU A 35 -7.99 5.25 2.03
CA GLU A 35 -7.11 5.45 0.86
C GLU A 35 -6.12 6.60 1.09
N LYS A 36 -6.60 7.71 1.64
CA LYS A 36 -5.77 8.86 1.99
C LYS A 36 -4.67 8.47 2.98
N GLU A 37 -5.04 7.82 4.08
CA GLU A 37 -4.09 7.36 5.09
C GLU A 37 -3.10 6.33 4.52
N ALA A 38 -3.56 5.41 3.67
CA ALA A 38 -2.69 4.44 3.01
C ALA A 38 -1.64 5.13 2.12
N TYR A 39 -2.06 6.09 1.28
CA TYR A 39 -1.16 6.89 0.46
C TYR A 39 -0.14 7.66 1.31
N MET A 40 -0.61 8.33 2.36
CA MET A 40 0.24 9.09 3.27
C MET A 40 1.26 8.18 3.97
N MET A 41 0.84 7.00 4.40
CA MET A 41 1.72 6.03 5.05
C MET A 41 2.81 5.52 4.10
N ILE A 42 2.47 5.20 2.84
CA ILE A 42 3.44 4.76 1.83
C ILE A 42 4.55 5.81 1.67
N ASN A 43 4.17 7.07 1.51
CA ASN A 43 5.12 8.17 1.34
C ASN A 43 5.91 8.50 2.61
N LEU A 44 5.32 8.34 3.79
CA LEU A 44 6.05 8.47 5.06
C LEU A 44 7.15 7.41 5.21
N ILE A 45 6.85 6.15 4.91
CA ILE A 45 7.84 5.07 4.96
C ILE A 45 8.97 5.36 3.96
N ARG A 46 8.64 5.83 2.75
CA ARG A 46 9.64 6.21 1.74
C ARG A 46 10.50 7.40 2.16
N HIS A 47 9.92 8.36 2.88
CA HIS A 47 10.63 9.52 3.37
C HIS A 47 11.65 9.19 4.47
N ASP A 48 11.27 8.36 5.44
CA ASP A 48 12.17 7.91 6.52
C ASP A 48 11.91 6.45 6.90
N PRO A 49 12.47 5.47 6.14
CA PRO A 49 12.23 4.06 6.39
C PRO A 49 12.68 3.62 7.78
N LYS A 50 13.76 4.21 8.31
CA LYS A 50 14.36 3.85 9.60
C LYS A 50 13.40 4.05 10.76
N LYS A 51 12.59 5.11 10.70
CA LYS A 51 11.57 5.41 11.73
C LYS A 51 10.55 4.28 11.91
N PHE A 52 10.27 3.52 10.85
CA PHE A 52 9.26 2.46 10.86
C PHE A 52 9.80 1.08 11.21
N VAL A 53 11.10 0.93 11.45
CA VAL A 53 11.72 -0.35 11.87
C VAL A 53 11.05 -0.90 13.13
N THR A 54 10.73 -0.05 14.11
CA THR A 54 10.05 -0.48 15.34
C THR A 54 8.65 -1.01 15.05
N SER A 55 7.88 -0.29 14.22
CA SER A 55 6.53 -0.71 13.83
C SER A 55 6.55 -2.05 13.06
N VAL A 56 7.54 -2.24 12.19
CA VAL A 56 7.75 -3.52 11.49
C VAL A 56 8.06 -4.67 12.47
N ARG A 57 8.84 -4.42 13.53
CA ARG A 57 9.11 -5.44 14.58
C ARG A 57 7.84 -5.84 15.32
N GLU A 58 6.98 -4.89 15.64
CA GLU A 58 5.73 -5.13 16.35
C GLU A 58 4.74 -5.94 15.52
N MET A 59 4.70 -5.68 14.20
CA MET A 59 3.87 -6.38 13.23
C MET A 59 4.19 -7.89 13.08
N LYS A 60 5.36 -8.34 13.54
CA LYS A 60 5.69 -9.78 13.61
C LYS A 60 4.67 -10.58 14.43
N SER A 61 4.09 -9.96 15.46
CA SER A 61 3.11 -10.62 16.32
C SER A 61 1.72 -10.74 15.66
N ASN A 62 1.51 -10.09 14.52
CA ASN A 62 0.25 -10.14 13.80
C ASN A 62 0.03 -11.53 13.18
N LYS A 63 -1.12 -12.14 13.48
CA LYS A 63 -1.50 -13.48 12.99
C LYS A 63 -1.56 -13.59 11.46
N LEU A 64 -1.75 -12.46 10.78
CA LEU A 64 -1.81 -12.37 9.32
C LEU A 64 -0.41 -12.37 8.68
N TYR A 65 0.63 -12.08 9.45
CA TYR A 65 2.01 -12.23 9.00
C TYR A 65 2.53 -13.64 9.29
N LYS A 66 3.05 -14.31 8.26
CA LYS A 66 3.63 -15.66 8.36
C LYS A 66 5.08 -15.74 7.88
N GLY A 67 5.71 -14.60 7.58
CA GLY A 67 7.05 -14.54 7.00
C GLY A 67 8.19 -14.72 8.01
N LYS A 68 9.37 -15.09 7.50
CA LYS A 68 10.56 -15.38 8.31
C LYS A 68 11.70 -14.38 8.08
N ASN A 69 11.66 -13.60 7.01
CA ASN A 69 12.76 -12.71 6.62
C ASN A 69 12.63 -11.25 7.10
N TRP A 70 11.75 -10.97 8.07
CA TRP A 70 11.54 -9.61 8.60
C TRP A 70 12.83 -8.95 9.14
N GLN A 71 13.79 -9.72 9.66
CA GLN A 71 15.07 -9.16 10.10
C GLN A 71 15.87 -8.59 8.92
N LYS A 72 15.88 -9.26 7.76
CA LYS A 72 16.55 -8.75 6.56
C LYS A 72 15.88 -7.49 6.04
N LEU A 73 14.54 -7.41 6.12
CA LEU A 73 13.81 -6.18 5.79
C LEU A 73 14.22 -5.02 6.71
N ILE A 74 14.33 -5.27 8.02
CA ILE A 74 14.80 -4.26 8.97
C ILE A 74 16.20 -3.78 8.62
N ASP A 75 17.10 -4.71 8.29
CA ASP A 75 18.46 -4.37 7.90
C ASP A 75 18.44 -3.54 6.59
N GLU A 76 17.60 -3.89 5.61
CA GLU A 76 17.43 -3.13 4.38
C GLU A 76 16.89 -1.71 4.63
N MET A 77 15.82 -1.57 5.41
CA MET A 77 15.28 -0.27 5.82
C MET A 77 16.31 0.55 6.61
N GLY A 78 17.11 -0.12 7.46
CA GLY A 78 18.21 0.47 8.21
C GLY A 78 19.38 0.94 7.36
N ASN A 79 19.57 0.34 6.18
CA ASN A 79 20.63 0.69 5.24
C ASN A 79 20.24 1.81 4.27
N ILE A 80 18.96 2.18 4.17
CA ILE A 80 18.52 3.34 3.40
C ILE A 80 18.99 4.61 4.12
N THR A 81 19.90 5.35 3.50
CA THR A 81 20.53 6.55 4.08
C THR A 81 19.88 7.85 3.62
N SER A 82 19.15 7.82 2.51
CA SER A 82 18.50 9.00 1.91
C SER A 82 17.02 8.71 1.67
N PRO A 83 16.14 9.72 1.83
CA PRO A 83 14.73 9.58 1.47
C PRO A 83 14.54 9.07 0.05
N LEU A 84 13.62 8.14 -0.13
CA LEU A 84 13.19 7.70 -1.46
C LEU A 84 12.26 8.75 -2.09
N PRO A 85 12.20 8.85 -3.43
CA PRO A 85 11.28 9.76 -4.10
C PRO A 85 9.83 9.47 -3.69
N ASN A 86 9.05 10.51 -3.42
CA ASN A 86 7.62 10.38 -3.12
C ASN A 86 6.88 9.82 -4.33
N LEU A 87 5.88 8.99 -4.08
CA LEU A 87 4.98 8.47 -5.09
C LEU A 87 3.87 9.48 -5.37
N ALA A 88 3.55 9.67 -6.65
CA ALA A 88 2.32 10.35 -7.07
C ALA A 88 1.14 9.37 -7.09
N LEU A 89 -0.07 9.86 -6.84
CA LEU A 89 -1.28 9.08 -7.12
C LEU A 89 -1.48 9.01 -8.63
N ASP A 90 -1.58 7.79 -9.17
CA ASP A 90 -1.93 7.60 -10.58
C ASP A 90 -3.43 7.37 -10.69
N GLN A 91 -4.15 8.34 -11.27
CA GLN A 91 -5.60 8.30 -11.37
C GLN A 91 -6.10 7.15 -12.25
N GLU A 92 -5.34 6.75 -13.29
CA GLU A 92 -5.69 5.61 -14.12
C GLU A 92 -5.43 4.28 -13.39
N ALA A 93 -4.38 4.22 -12.56
CA ALA A 93 -4.14 3.07 -11.68
C ALA A 93 -5.21 2.96 -10.57
N CYS A 94 -5.61 4.07 -9.95
CA CYS A 94 -6.72 4.11 -9.00
C CYS A 94 -8.03 3.64 -9.65
N LYS A 95 -8.32 4.11 -10.86
CA LYS A 95 -9.48 3.66 -11.64
C LYS A 95 -9.43 2.17 -11.95
N ALA A 96 -8.25 1.63 -12.28
CA ALA A 96 -8.06 0.19 -12.47
C ALA A 96 -8.40 -0.60 -11.19
N CYS A 97 -7.86 -0.17 -10.05
CA CYS A 97 -8.14 -0.75 -8.73
C CYS A 97 -9.64 -0.70 -8.39
N ARG A 98 -10.33 0.42 -8.66
CA ARG A 98 -11.78 0.57 -8.44
C ARG A 98 -12.61 -0.34 -9.33
N GLN A 99 -12.24 -0.46 -10.61
CA GLN A 99 -12.90 -1.40 -11.53
C GLN A 99 -12.72 -2.85 -11.07
N ASN A 100 -11.53 -3.22 -10.61
CA ASN A 100 -11.28 -4.54 -10.08
C ASN A 100 -12.12 -4.81 -8.81
N ASN A 101 -12.16 -3.87 -7.86
CA ASN A 101 -13.07 -3.96 -6.70
C ASN A 101 -14.53 -4.16 -7.12
N SER A 102 -15.00 -3.37 -8.08
CA SER A 102 -16.38 -3.47 -8.57
C SER A 102 -16.69 -4.83 -9.19
N ASP A 103 -15.72 -5.47 -9.83
CA ASP A 103 -15.90 -6.80 -10.41
C ASP A 103 -15.82 -7.91 -9.36
N GLN A 104 -14.86 -7.83 -8.43
CA GLN A 104 -14.68 -8.83 -7.37
C GLN A 104 -15.85 -8.83 -6.37
N LEU A 105 -16.50 -7.68 -6.16
CA LEU A 105 -17.65 -7.58 -5.26
C LEU A 105 -18.98 -8.05 -5.88
N LYS A 106 -19.02 -8.43 -7.17
CA LYS A 106 -20.26 -8.96 -7.80
C LYS A 106 -20.61 -10.36 -7.32
N ASP A 107 -19.61 -11.20 -7.04
CA ASP A 107 -19.83 -12.56 -6.54
C ASP A 107 -19.63 -12.58 -5.02
N GLU A 108 -20.72 -12.36 -4.29
CA GLU A 108 -20.68 -12.24 -2.83
C GLU A 108 -20.39 -13.57 -2.09
N THR A 109 -20.25 -14.68 -2.82
CA THR A 109 -20.15 -16.01 -2.22
C THR A 109 -18.73 -16.54 -2.18
N LYS A 110 -17.78 -15.85 -2.81
CA LYS A 110 -16.40 -16.31 -3.00
C LYS A 110 -15.41 -15.33 -2.38
N GLU A 111 -14.29 -15.89 -1.93
CA GLU A 111 -13.14 -15.07 -1.54
C GLU A 111 -12.64 -14.30 -2.78
N PRO A 112 -12.39 -12.98 -2.66
CA PRO A 112 -11.92 -12.20 -3.78
C PRO A 112 -10.61 -12.75 -4.36
N PRO A 113 -10.49 -12.90 -5.70
CA PRO A 113 -9.27 -13.38 -6.30
C PRO A 113 -8.13 -12.37 -6.05
N GLN A 114 -6.91 -12.90 -5.91
CA GLN A 114 -5.71 -12.09 -5.84
C GLN A 114 -5.37 -11.53 -7.23
N GLY A 115 -5.09 -10.23 -7.30
CA GLY A 115 -4.69 -9.55 -8.54
C GLY A 115 -5.85 -9.02 -9.39
N GLY A 116 -5.57 -8.68 -10.65
CA GLY A 116 -6.54 -8.15 -11.61
C GLY A 116 -6.45 -6.64 -11.85
N ASN A 117 -5.68 -5.91 -11.04
CA ASN A 117 -5.48 -4.47 -11.19
C ASN A 117 -4.66 -4.19 -12.45
N LEU A 118 -3.63 -5.00 -12.71
CA LEU A 118 -2.75 -4.85 -13.86
C LEU A 118 -3.51 -5.04 -15.17
N GLU A 119 -4.38 -6.04 -15.28
CA GLU A 119 -5.22 -6.27 -16.46
C GLU A 119 -6.14 -5.07 -16.71
N LYS A 120 -6.80 -4.56 -15.66
CA LYS A 120 -7.64 -3.35 -15.77
C LYS A 120 -6.82 -2.13 -16.19
N TYR A 121 -5.63 -1.98 -15.62
CA TYR A 121 -4.74 -0.86 -15.93
C TYR A 121 -4.27 -0.91 -17.39
N LYS A 122 -3.93 -2.09 -17.91
CA LYS A 122 -3.61 -2.31 -19.33
C LYS A 122 -4.76 -1.89 -20.25
N ILE A 123 -5.98 -2.28 -19.92
CA ILE A 123 -7.18 -1.92 -20.70
C ILE A 123 -7.38 -0.41 -20.71
N ILE A 124 -7.22 0.24 -19.55
CA ILE A 124 -7.39 1.68 -19.38
C ILE A 124 -6.35 2.48 -20.17
N LEU A 125 -5.07 2.07 -20.14
CA LEU A 125 -4.01 2.73 -20.90
C LEU A 125 -4.15 2.54 -22.42
N GLY A 126 -4.90 1.52 -22.86
CA GLY A 126 -5.14 1.19 -24.26
C GLY A 126 -4.00 0.37 -24.90
N GLU A 127 -4.33 -0.34 -25.99
CA GLU A 127 -3.42 -1.30 -26.66
C GLU A 127 -2.14 -0.69 -27.23
N GLN A 128 -2.13 0.62 -27.49
CA GLN A 128 -0.97 1.32 -28.07
C GLN A 128 0.03 1.81 -27.00
N SER A 129 -0.34 1.77 -25.72
CA SER A 129 0.50 2.24 -24.63
C SER A 129 1.42 1.13 -24.14
N LYS A 130 2.72 1.42 -24.04
CA LYS A 130 3.64 0.51 -23.34
C LYS A 130 3.26 0.50 -21.87
N VAL A 131 2.73 -0.63 -21.42
CA VAL A 131 2.32 -0.83 -20.04
C VAL A 131 3.58 -0.76 -19.16
N PRO A 132 3.66 0.18 -18.21
CA PRO A 132 4.81 0.26 -17.32
C PRO A 132 4.90 -1.00 -16.46
N ALA A 133 6.11 -1.34 -16.01
CA ALA A 133 6.26 -2.39 -15.02
C ALA A 133 5.50 -1.99 -13.75
N ALA A 134 4.70 -2.90 -13.20
CA ALA A 134 3.90 -2.64 -12.03
C ALA A 134 3.72 -3.91 -11.18
N GLU A 135 3.56 -3.71 -9.88
CA GLU A 135 3.33 -4.76 -8.88
C GLU A 135 1.98 -4.54 -8.22
N GLU A 136 1.16 -5.58 -8.12
CA GLU A 136 -0.20 -5.48 -7.59
C GLU A 136 -0.41 -6.32 -6.33
N HIS A 137 -1.31 -5.84 -5.47
CA HIS A 137 -1.71 -6.52 -4.26
C HIS A 137 -3.21 -6.37 -4.00
N THR A 138 -3.81 -7.43 -3.46
CA THR A 138 -5.21 -7.48 -3.08
C THR A 138 -5.34 -7.96 -1.64
N TYR A 139 -6.02 -7.20 -0.81
CA TYR A 139 -6.30 -7.53 0.57
C TYR A 139 -7.79 -7.59 0.81
N SER A 140 -8.30 -8.74 1.22
CA SER A 140 -9.69 -8.93 1.64
C SER A 140 -9.77 -9.05 3.16
N ALA A 141 -10.93 -8.71 3.73
CA ALA A 141 -11.24 -8.90 5.15
C ALA A 141 -10.31 -8.19 6.14
N TRP A 142 -9.72 -7.08 5.71
CA TRP A 142 -8.84 -6.30 6.56
C TRP A 142 -9.63 -5.49 7.60
N THR A 143 -9.48 -5.78 8.89
CA THR A 143 -10.22 -5.05 9.94
C THR A 143 -9.36 -4.05 10.72
N GLY A 144 -8.08 -3.93 10.38
CA GLY A 144 -7.15 -2.99 11.00
C GLY A 144 -7.15 -1.62 10.33
N THR A 145 -6.16 -0.81 10.69
CA THR A 145 -5.92 0.52 10.12
C THR A 145 -5.22 0.47 8.76
N ALA A 146 -5.26 1.56 8.00
CA ALA A 146 -4.49 1.68 6.75
C ALA A 146 -2.98 1.56 7.01
N HIS A 147 -2.50 2.16 8.10
CA HIS A 147 -1.11 2.07 8.55
C HIS A 147 -0.64 0.61 8.69
N GLU A 148 -1.36 -0.18 9.49
CA GLU A 148 -1.03 -1.59 9.73
C GLU A 148 -1.07 -2.41 8.43
N LEU A 149 -1.99 -2.09 7.51
CA LEU A 149 -2.09 -2.77 6.22
C LEU A 149 -0.88 -2.50 5.32
N ILE A 150 -0.41 -1.25 5.26
CA ILE A 150 0.77 -0.89 4.48
C ILE A 150 2.04 -1.53 5.06
N LEU A 151 2.18 -1.61 6.39
CA LEU A 151 3.28 -2.35 7.00
C LEU A 151 3.21 -3.86 6.72
N LEU A 152 2.00 -4.44 6.75
CA LEU A 152 1.80 -5.84 6.38
C LEU A 152 2.15 -6.08 4.91
N ASN A 153 1.77 -5.16 4.02
CA ASN A 153 2.12 -5.20 2.59
C ASN A 153 3.63 -5.23 2.40
N LEU A 154 4.35 -4.28 3.01
CA LEU A 154 5.80 -4.23 2.98
C LEU A 154 6.44 -5.55 3.42
N LEU A 155 5.97 -6.12 4.53
CA LEU A 155 6.45 -7.37 5.09
C LEU A 155 6.20 -8.59 4.20
N GLN A 156 4.99 -8.70 3.65
CA GLN A 156 4.60 -9.83 2.80
C GLN A 156 5.31 -9.78 1.44
N GLU A 157 5.45 -8.58 0.88
CA GLU A 157 6.14 -8.40 -0.40
C GLU A 157 7.63 -8.69 -0.26
N PHE A 158 8.26 -8.23 0.84
CA PHE A 158 9.64 -8.58 1.13
C PHE A 158 9.83 -10.09 1.29
N GLU A 159 8.91 -10.78 1.98
CA GLU A 159 8.98 -12.25 2.11
C GLU A 159 8.89 -12.96 0.75
N LYS A 160 8.07 -12.44 -0.17
CA LYS A 160 7.85 -13.03 -1.50
C LYS A 160 9.00 -12.76 -2.47
N ALA A 161 9.47 -11.52 -2.54
CA ALA A 161 10.36 -11.05 -3.60
C ALA A 161 11.75 -10.63 -3.11
N GLY A 162 11.94 -10.48 -1.80
CA GLY A 162 13.16 -9.95 -1.19
C GLY A 162 13.40 -8.46 -1.39
N LYS A 163 12.62 -7.80 -2.26
CA LYS A 163 12.69 -6.36 -2.56
C LYS A 163 11.27 -5.81 -2.79
N PRO A 164 10.69 -5.08 -1.83
CA PRO A 164 9.34 -4.57 -1.93
C PRO A 164 9.29 -3.34 -2.84
N ALA A 165 8.27 -3.26 -3.70
CA ALA A 165 8.01 -2.14 -4.59
C ALA A 165 7.82 -0.83 -3.81
N LEU A 166 7.33 -0.89 -2.58
CA LEU A 166 7.26 0.26 -1.68
C LEU A 166 8.64 0.90 -1.45
N LEU A 167 9.71 0.10 -1.34
CA LEU A 167 11.08 0.59 -1.13
C LEU A 167 11.91 0.66 -2.43
N ASP A 168 11.33 0.29 -3.57
CA ASP A 168 12.01 0.36 -4.87
C ASP A 168 12.10 1.83 -5.33
N PRO A 169 13.31 2.37 -5.58
CA PRO A 169 13.49 3.72 -6.12
C PRO A 169 12.85 3.91 -7.49
N GLN A 170 12.64 2.83 -8.26
CA GLN A 170 11.99 2.91 -9.57
C GLN A 170 10.47 3.03 -9.48
N THR A 171 9.87 2.75 -8.33
CA THR A 171 8.44 3.01 -8.11
C THR A 171 8.23 4.52 -8.04
N THR A 172 7.38 5.04 -8.92
CA THR A 172 7.14 6.48 -9.09
C THR A 172 5.69 6.86 -8.83
N LYS A 173 4.76 5.91 -9.00
CA LYS A 173 3.35 6.16 -8.75
C LYS A 173 2.67 4.99 -8.06
N VAL A 174 1.50 5.26 -7.50
CA VAL A 174 0.67 4.26 -6.86
C VAL A 174 -0.80 4.46 -7.21
N GLY A 175 -1.49 3.35 -7.50
CA GLY A 175 -2.95 3.26 -7.56
C GLY A 175 -3.47 2.56 -6.31
N LEU A 176 -4.56 3.09 -5.76
CA LEU A 176 -5.19 2.62 -4.53
C LEU A 176 -6.72 2.59 -4.72
N ALA A 177 -7.38 1.59 -4.16
CA ALA A 177 -8.83 1.61 -3.98
C ALA A 177 -9.25 0.75 -2.78
N PHE A 178 -10.09 1.31 -1.91
CA PHE A 178 -10.70 0.61 -0.79
C PHE A 178 -12.22 0.57 -0.95
N ALA A 179 -12.77 -0.63 -1.00
CA ALA A 179 -14.21 -0.85 -1.07
C ALA A 179 -14.67 -1.63 0.17
N ALA A 180 -15.43 -0.96 1.04
CA ALA A 180 -16.09 -1.62 2.15
C ALA A 180 -17.40 -2.28 1.68
N HIS A 181 -17.57 -3.57 1.93
CA HIS A 181 -18.81 -4.28 1.63
C HIS A 181 -19.41 -4.96 2.86
N LYS A 182 -20.73 -4.83 3.04
CA LYS A 182 -21.45 -5.23 4.27
C LYS A 182 -21.49 -6.75 4.48
N LYS A 183 -21.35 -7.55 3.42
CA LYS A 183 -21.53 -9.02 3.46
C LYS A 183 -20.26 -9.83 3.16
N THR A 184 -19.38 -9.30 2.31
CA THR A 184 -18.31 -10.07 1.64
C THR A 184 -16.92 -9.71 2.09
N GLN A 185 -16.82 -8.96 3.17
CA GLN A 185 -15.58 -8.40 3.66
C GLN A 185 -15.12 -7.23 2.76
N ASN A 186 -14.34 -6.32 3.33
CA ASN A 186 -13.79 -5.19 2.59
C ASN A 186 -12.63 -5.65 1.70
N ILE A 187 -12.39 -4.91 0.62
CA ILE A 187 -11.33 -5.18 -0.33
C ILE A 187 -10.48 -3.92 -0.50
N PHE A 188 -9.17 -4.08 -0.35
CA PHE A 188 -8.18 -3.07 -0.64
C PHE A 188 -7.30 -3.53 -1.80
N GLN A 189 -7.18 -2.68 -2.82
CA GLN A 189 -6.36 -2.91 -4.00
C GLN A 189 -5.24 -1.89 -4.03
N LEU A 190 -4.06 -2.36 -4.39
CA LEU A 190 -2.84 -1.58 -4.45
C LEU A 190 -2.09 -1.94 -5.74
N LEU A 191 -1.61 -0.93 -6.44
CA LEU A 191 -0.86 -1.08 -7.69
C LEU A 191 0.33 -0.11 -7.68
N TYR A 192 1.54 -0.61 -7.48
CA TYR A 192 2.76 0.17 -7.57
C TYR A 192 3.23 0.23 -9.02
N VAL A 193 3.40 1.45 -9.56
CA VAL A 193 3.81 1.66 -10.94
C VAL A 193 5.26 2.16 -10.98
N LYS A 194 6.10 1.44 -11.74
CA LYS A 194 7.52 1.76 -11.91
C LYS A 194 7.73 2.65 -13.12
N SER A 195 8.76 3.50 -13.04
CA SER A 195 9.22 4.27 -14.19
C SER A 195 9.65 3.32 -15.30
N SER A 196 9.23 3.63 -16.53
CA SER A 196 9.79 2.97 -17.70
C SER A 196 11.21 3.47 -17.89
N SER A 197 12.19 2.57 -18.01
CA SER A 197 13.63 2.89 -18.14
C SER A 197 14.02 3.84 -19.29
N ASN A 198 13.06 4.30 -20.09
CA ASN A 198 13.24 5.23 -21.20
C ASN A 198 12.69 6.65 -20.91
N ALA A 199 12.16 6.92 -19.72
CA ALA A 199 11.75 8.27 -19.32
C ALA A 199 12.91 8.97 -18.62
N ILE A 200 13.87 9.45 -19.41
CA ILE A 200 14.78 10.52 -18.99
C ILE A 200 14.04 11.82 -19.36
N GLU A 201 13.51 12.52 -18.37
CA GLU A 201 13.17 13.95 -18.48
C GLU A 201 14.16 14.74 -17.62
#